data_AF-A0A066VZH2-F1
#
_entry.id   AF-A0A066VZH2-F1
#
_cell.length_a   1.000
_cell.length_b   1.000
_cell.length_c   1.000
_cell.angle_alpha   90.00
_cell.angle_beta   90.00
_cell.angle_gamma   90.00
#
_symmetry.space_group_name_H-M   'P 1'
#
loop_
_entity.id
_entity.type
_entity.pdbx_description
1 polymer ?
#
loop_
_entity_poly.entity_id
_entity_poly.type
_entity_poly.pdbx_seq_one_letter_code
_entity_poly.pdbx_strand_id
1 'polypeptide(L)'
;MASIDESFGNCQDLVLLTFPINYGLILSNCKVIDLSETELVILAALALQNRRPETLWHLRGSRRAGSSDKAIESVRIVYLDIPRCLSKPTYKAPTLQEVSETSDGK
;
A
#
# COMPACT_ATOMS: atom_id res chain seq x y z
N MET A 1 9.65 -20.00 1.93
CA MET A 1 8.49 -19.13 2.19
C MET A 1 7.41 -20.01 2.78
N ALA A 2 6.85 -19.63 3.93
CA ALA A 2 5.67 -20.32 4.47
C ALA A 2 4.53 -20.26 3.44
N SER A 3 3.65 -21.26 3.41
CA SER A 3 2.48 -21.18 2.53
C SER A 3 1.60 -20.00 2.97
N ILE A 4 0.82 -19.44 2.05
CA ILE A 4 -0.13 -18.37 2.38
C ILE A 4 -1.04 -18.83 3.53
N ASP A 5 -1.48 -20.08 3.52
CA ASP A 5 -2.31 -20.68 4.57
C ASP A 5 -1.62 -20.70 5.94
N GLU A 6 -0.30 -20.97 6.00
CA GLU A 6 0.47 -20.91 7.25
C GLU A 6 0.51 -19.50 7.85
N SER A 7 0.48 -18.45 7.03
CA SER A 7 0.52 -17.06 7.51
C SER A 7 -0.81 -16.61 8.15
N PHE A 8 -1.92 -17.24 7.76
CA PHE A 8 -3.25 -16.97 8.34
C PHE A 8 -3.63 -17.95 9.45
N GLY A 9 -2.84 -19.01 9.67
CA GLY A 9 -3.08 -20.02 10.70
C GLY A 9 -4.48 -20.63 10.57
N ASN A 10 -5.25 -20.59 11.66
CA ASN A 10 -6.61 -21.13 11.69
C ASN A 10 -7.70 -20.11 11.27
N CYS A 11 -7.34 -18.93 10.76
CA CYS A 11 -8.29 -17.87 10.42
C CYS A 11 -8.84 -18.03 8.99
N GLN A 12 -9.64 -19.07 8.74
CA GLN A 12 -10.20 -19.35 7.41
C GLN A 12 -11.06 -18.21 6.86
N ASP A 13 -11.79 -17.49 7.71
CA ASP A 13 -12.58 -16.33 7.29
C ASP A 13 -11.70 -15.19 6.75
N LEU A 14 -10.51 -14.98 7.32
CA LEU A 14 -9.56 -14.00 6.81
C LEU A 14 -8.99 -14.41 5.46
N VAL A 15 -8.78 -15.71 5.23
CA VAL A 15 -8.37 -16.23 3.91
C VAL A 15 -9.45 -15.96 2.87
N LEU A 16 -10.73 -16.23 3.21
CA LEU A 16 -11.88 -15.96 2.35
C LEU A 16 -12.03 -14.46 2.02
N LEU A 17 -11.93 -13.60 3.03
CA LEU A 17 -12.01 -12.15 2.84
C LEU A 17 -10.84 -11.62 2.02
N THR A 18 -9.63 -12.13 2.26
CA THR A 18 -8.42 -11.61 1.60
C THR A 18 -8.36 -12.04 0.15
N PHE A 19 -8.44 -13.34 -0.15
CA PHE A 19 -8.13 -13.82 -1.50
C PHE A 19 -9.36 -13.81 -2.42
N PRO A 20 -10.42 -14.61 -2.19
CA PRO A 20 -11.61 -14.56 -3.04
C PRO A 20 -12.27 -13.19 -3.12
N ILE A 21 -12.46 -12.51 -1.98
CA ILE A 21 -13.23 -11.26 -1.95
C ILE A 21 -12.35 -10.06 -2.31
N ASN A 22 -11.32 -9.74 -1.52
CA ASN A 22 -10.52 -8.53 -1.79
C ASN A 22 -9.74 -8.65 -3.10
N TYR A 23 -8.88 -9.66 -3.27
CA TYR A 23 -8.11 -9.79 -4.51
C TYR A 23 -8.94 -10.27 -5.71
N GLY A 24 -9.84 -11.24 -5.48
CA GLY A 24 -10.57 -11.92 -6.55
C GLY A 24 -11.79 -11.16 -7.08
N LEU A 25 -12.57 -10.50 -6.22
CA LEU A 25 -13.80 -9.80 -6.61
C LEU A 25 -13.59 -8.28 -6.71
N ILE A 26 -12.90 -7.68 -5.74
CA ILE A 26 -12.78 -6.22 -5.64
C ILE A 26 -11.62 -5.71 -6.48
N LEU A 27 -10.38 -6.14 -6.18
CA LEU A 27 -9.16 -5.60 -6.80
C LEU A 27 -8.90 -6.14 -8.21
N SER A 28 -9.54 -7.24 -8.61
CA SER A 28 -9.47 -7.74 -9.99
C SER A 28 -10.31 -6.89 -10.96
N ASN A 29 -11.25 -6.09 -10.45
CA ASN A 29 -12.15 -5.29 -11.27
C ASN A 29 -11.51 -3.96 -11.69
N CYS A 30 -10.70 -4.01 -12.75
CA CYS A 30 -10.03 -2.84 -13.30
C CYS A 30 -10.90 -2.01 -14.28
N LYS A 31 -12.23 -2.10 -14.21
CA LYS A 31 -13.12 -1.40 -15.16
C LYS A 31 -13.30 0.10 -14.86
N VAL A 32 -13.08 0.51 -13.62
CA VAL A 32 -13.31 1.89 -13.15
C VAL A 32 -11.99 2.59 -12.82
N ILE A 33 -11.16 1.91 -12.04
CA ILE A 33 -9.77 2.31 -11.77
C ILE A 33 -8.88 1.12 -12.08
N ASP A 34 -7.74 1.36 -12.73
CA ASP A 34 -6.78 0.31 -13.01
C ASP A 34 -5.91 -0.03 -11.79
N LEU A 35 -4.99 -1.00 -11.94
CA LEU A 35 -4.12 -1.43 -10.85
C LEU A 35 -3.19 -0.31 -10.35
N SER A 36 -2.71 0.55 -11.27
CA SER A 36 -1.82 1.66 -10.95
C SER A 36 -2.57 2.73 -10.13
N GLU A 37 -3.76 3.09 -10.59
CA GLU A 37 -4.66 4.03 -9.90
C GLU A 37 -5.10 3.47 -8.54
N THR A 38 -5.39 2.17 -8.46
CA THR A 38 -5.76 1.49 -7.22
C THR A 38 -4.66 1.61 -6.16
N GLU A 39 -3.40 1.34 -6.53
CA GLU A 39 -2.27 1.47 -5.61
C GLU A 39 -2.06 2.92 -5.13
N LEU A 40 -2.25 3.92 -6.00
CA LEU A 40 -2.17 5.33 -5.62
C LEU A 40 -3.29 5.73 -4.64
N VAL A 41 -4.51 5.23 -4.83
CA VAL A 41 -5.62 5.44 -3.89
C VAL A 41 -5.34 4.79 -2.55
N ILE A 42 -4.84 3.56 -2.54
CA ILE A 42 -4.47 2.84 -1.31
C ILE A 42 -3.37 3.60 -0.55
N LEU A 43 -2.35 4.11 -1.25
CA LEU A 43 -1.29 4.93 -0.64
C LEU A 43 -1.86 6.18 0.03
N ALA A 44 -2.77 6.90 -0.63
CA ALA A 44 -3.40 8.09 -0.07
C ALA A 44 -4.18 7.75 1.23
N ALA A 45 -4.87 6.61 1.27
CA ALA A 45 -5.63 6.17 2.43
C ALA A 45 -4.77 5.63 3.59
N LEU A 46 -3.69 4.91 3.28
CA LEU A 46 -2.82 4.28 4.29
C LEU A 46 -1.82 5.24 4.90
N ALA A 47 -1.26 6.17 4.12
CA ALA A 47 -0.18 7.02 4.58
C ALA A 47 -0.61 7.92 5.75
N LEU A 48 -1.88 8.36 5.78
CA LEU A 48 -2.46 9.12 6.89
C LEU A 48 -2.58 8.30 8.19
N GLN A 49 -2.53 6.97 8.12
CA GLN A 49 -2.59 6.07 9.27
C GLN A 49 -1.20 5.82 9.89
N ASN A 50 -0.14 6.40 9.33
CA ASN A 50 1.24 6.29 9.82
C ASN A 50 1.75 4.81 9.93
N ARG A 51 1.26 3.96 9.01
CA ARG A 51 1.50 2.51 8.93
C ARG A 51 2.66 2.20 7.97
N ARG A 52 3.89 2.36 8.46
CA ARG A 52 5.11 2.30 7.63
C ARG A 52 5.30 1.00 6.84
N PRO A 53 5.20 -0.21 7.43
CA PRO A 53 5.38 -1.45 6.67
C PRO A 53 4.41 -1.56 5.49
N GLU A 54 3.14 -1.24 5.74
CA GLU A 54 2.07 -1.28 4.76
C GLU A 54 2.27 -0.20 3.68
N THR A 55 2.64 1.03 4.08
CA THR A 55 2.98 2.09 3.12
C THR A 55 4.17 1.70 2.25
N LEU A 56 5.23 1.10 2.81
CA LEU A 56 6.37 0.62 2.02
C LEU A 56 5.97 -0.47 1.01
N TRP A 57 5.10 -1.39 1.42
CA TRP A 57 4.61 -2.44 0.55
C TRP A 57 3.83 -1.89 -0.65
N HIS A 58 2.96 -0.90 -0.42
CA HIS A 58 2.18 -0.25 -1.49
C HIS A 58 2.98 0.76 -2.32
N LEU A 59 4.05 1.36 -1.78
CA LEU A 59 4.98 2.13 -2.61
C LEU A 59 5.68 1.23 -3.64
N ARG A 60 6.06 0.01 -3.22
CA ARG A 60 6.56 -1.01 -4.16
C ARG A 60 5.45 -1.48 -5.12
N GLY A 61 4.24 -1.70 -4.60
CA GLY A 61 3.06 -2.08 -5.38
C GLY A 61 2.78 -1.11 -6.52
N SER A 62 2.77 0.19 -6.22
CA SER A 62 2.58 1.27 -7.20
C SER A 62 3.62 1.22 -8.33
N ARG A 63 4.91 1.04 -7.99
CA ARG A 63 5.98 0.90 -9.00
C ARG A 63 5.77 -0.33 -9.89
N ARG A 64 5.47 -1.48 -9.29
CA ARG A 64 5.18 -2.73 -10.04
C ARG A 64 3.96 -2.60 -10.94
N ALA A 65 2.96 -1.82 -10.52
CA ALA A 65 1.77 -1.51 -11.30
C ALA A 65 2.02 -0.50 -12.44
N GLY A 66 3.22 0.08 -12.53
CA GLY A 66 3.61 0.99 -13.61
C GLY A 66 3.45 2.47 -13.30
N SER A 67 3.13 2.85 -12.06
CA SER A 67 3.13 4.26 -11.65
C SER A 67 4.52 4.88 -11.75
N SER A 68 4.61 6.09 -12.29
CA SER A 68 5.86 6.87 -12.28
C SER A 68 6.20 7.34 -10.87
N ASP A 69 7.49 7.43 -10.55
CA ASP A 69 7.98 8.00 -9.28
C ASP A 69 7.43 9.41 -9.03
N LYS A 70 7.23 10.21 -10.10
CA LYS A 70 6.60 11.54 -9.99
C LYS A 70 5.16 11.45 -9.49
N ALA A 71 4.37 10.51 -9.99
CA ALA A 71 2.98 10.33 -9.55
C ALA A 71 2.92 9.88 -8.09
N ILE A 72 3.77 8.91 -7.72
CA ILE A 72 3.86 8.41 -6.35
C ILE A 72 4.29 9.52 -5.38
N GLU A 73 5.30 10.32 -5.74
CA GLU A 73 5.75 11.44 -4.91
C GLU A 73 4.67 12.53 -4.80
N SER A 74 3.86 12.74 -5.84
CA SER A 74 2.76 13.71 -5.80
C SER A 74 1.69 13.32 -4.77
N VAL A 75 1.31 12.05 -4.71
CA VAL A 75 0.43 11.53 -3.63
C VAL A 75 1.10 11.68 -2.28
N ARG A 76 2.42 11.46 -2.24
CA ARG A 76 3.21 11.57 -1.02
C ARG A 76 3.23 12.95 -0.39
N ILE A 77 3.38 13.98 -1.22
CA ILE A 77 3.34 15.37 -0.78
C ILE A 77 1.99 15.68 -0.10
N VAL A 78 0.88 15.26 -0.71
CA VAL A 78 -0.47 15.53 -0.17
C VAL A 78 -0.66 14.92 1.22
N TYR A 79 -0.23 13.66 1.43
CA TYR A 79 -0.40 13.04 2.75
C TYR A 79 0.54 13.64 3.82
N LEU A 80 1.66 14.27 3.46
CA LEU A 80 2.55 14.96 4.40
C LEU A 80 2.01 16.35 4.77
N ASP A 81 1.36 17.02 3.81
CA ASP A 81 0.81 18.35 4.01
C ASP A 81 -0.42 18.34 4.92
N ILE A 82 -1.30 17.33 4.83
CA ILE A 82 -2.49 17.24 5.68
C ILE A 82 -2.14 17.22 7.19
N PRO A 83 -1.26 16.34 7.70
CA PRO A 83 -0.85 16.35 9.10
C PRO A 83 -0.06 17.60 9.49
N ARG A 84 0.72 18.19 8.57
CA ARG A 84 1.36 19.50 8.82
C ARG A 84 0.31 20.58 9.10
N CYS A 85 -0.72 20.67 8.27
CA CYS A 85 -1.85 21.60 8.48
C CYS A 85 -2.57 21.35 9.81
N LEU A 86 -2.66 20.09 10.24
CA LEU A 86 -3.32 19.69 11.50
C LEU A 86 -2.37 19.68 12.71
N SER A 87 -1.12 20.10 12.57
CA SER A 87 -0.08 20.03 13.61
C SER A 87 0.07 18.61 14.23
N LYS A 88 -0.10 17.58 13.40
CA LYS A 88 0.08 16.16 13.77
C LYS A 88 1.42 15.64 13.23
N PRO A 89 2.19 14.89 14.03
CA PRO A 89 3.48 14.37 13.58
C PRO A 89 3.35 13.19 12.61
N THR A 90 4.08 13.25 11.48
CA THR A 90 4.22 12.15 10.50
C THR A 90 5.65 11.63 10.48
N TYR A 91 6.01 10.87 11.51
CA TYR A 91 7.39 10.43 11.75
C TYR A 91 7.73 9.10 11.08
N LYS A 92 6.74 8.38 10.51
CA LYS A 92 6.97 7.05 9.91
C LYS A 92 6.74 7.01 8.40
N ALA A 93 6.43 8.13 7.77
CA ALA A 93 6.20 8.24 6.34
C ALA A 93 7.46 7.88 5.52
N PRO A 94 7.50 6.71 4.85
CA PRO A 94 8.65 6.31 4.06
C PRO A 94 8.83 7.18 2.81
N THR A 95 10.07 7.34 2.37
CA THR A 95 10.43 7.98 1.09
C THR A 95 10.57 6.96 -0.04
N LEU A 96 10.52 7.41 -1.29
CA LEU A 96 10.76 6.56 -2.47
C LEU A 96 12.18 5.98 -2.55
N GLN A 97 13.15 6.63 -1.90
CA GLN A 97 14.54 6.15 -1.82
C GLN A 97 14.67 4.94 -0.90
N GLU A 98 13.78 4.81 0.09
CA GLU A 98 13.71 3.65 0.99
C GLU A 98 13.02 2.44 0.34
N VAL A 99 12.39 2.63 -0.82
CA VAL A 99 11.71 1.58 -1.59
C VAL A 99 12.76 0.79 -2.36
N SER A 100 13.34 -0.22 -1.70
CA SER A 100 14.16 -1.24 -2.34
C SER A 100 13.32 -2.48 -2.66
N GLU A 101 13.62 -3.16 -3.76
CA GLU A 101 13.07 -4.47 -4.11
C GLU A 101 13.57 -5.59 -3.16
N THR A 102 14.64 -5.32 -2.40
CA THR A 102 15.44 -6.34 -1.70
C THR A 102 15.36 -6.31 -0.18
N SER A 103 14.59 -5.40 0.44
CA SER A 103 14.47 -5.34 1.90
C SER A 103 13.03 -5.54 2.35
N ASP A 104 12.60 -6.79 2.37
CA ASP A 104 11.76 -7.24 3.47
C ASP A 104 12.63 -7.12 4.72
N GLY A 105 12.41 -6.05 5.50
CA GLY A 105 13.12 -5.83 6.75
C GLY A 105 12.99 -7.06 7.66
N LYS A 106 14.02 -7.89 7.61
CA LYS A 106 14.39 -8.83 8.66
C LYS A 106 15.48 -8.18 9.50
#